data_AF-A0AA88CK57-F1
#
_entry.id   AF-A0AA88CK57-F1
#
_cell.length_a   1.000
_cell.length_b   1.000
_cell.length_c   1.000
_cell.angle_alpha   90.00
_cell.angle_beta   90.00
_cell.angle_gamma   90.00
#
_symmetry.space_group_name_H-M   'P 1'
#
loop_
_entity.id
_entity.type
_entity.pdbx_description
1 polymer ?
#
loop_
_entity_poly.entity_id
_entity_poly.type
_entity_poly.pdbx_seq_one_letter_code
_entity_poly.pdbx_strand_id
1 'polypeptide(L)'
;MNALLRPEYSFASISSICVDKSPNSTRWSIQTVFKLPPTRRDGRIGRRKCLTARALLDSATIDQLGLSESDIRNPAISSSYRSSSLPKPNQTVLDAQASVCTGPTQTRPLTEEQAFKVLDTILKSARGDLKDEEEVSKAQLGAFFAAMTIRANAFPEATQWSEGETRAMNTFWPLLVRALPSDVIFIADPEGSIMGLGSSIGPQYVGNCSSEMRLVGALREVLAGGHLGFEEVQGVLRDALPLETGTGVSESLLSAFLIGQRMNRETDRELKAYCLAFDDELGPPPVADVRSLTHYGEPYDGNTRFFRSTLFVAAVRSCYGESSLLHGLEWMPPKGGITEEQMLKFMGANTSLSPLQAKELIEDEEVGFAYVSQREARPS
;
A
#
# COMPACT_ATOMS: atom_id res chain seq x y z
N MET A 1 48.24 24.13 -30.36
CA MET A 1 48.50 23.11 -31.40
C MET A 1 47.61 21.93 -31.06
N ASN A 2 46.40 21.91 -31.62
CA ASN A 2 45.94 20.94 -32.64
C ASN A 2 45.70 19.55 -32.02
N ALA A 3 44.55 18.89 -32.14
CA ALA A 3 43.30 19.16 -32.83
C ALA A 3 42.33 18.02 -32.48
N LEU A 4 41.03 18.35 -32.36
CA LEU A 4 39.87 17.67 -32.94
C LEU A 4 39.65 16.16 -32.66
N LEU A 5 38.47 15.83 -32.12
CA LEU A 5 37.33 15.33 -32.92
C LEU A 5 36.08 15.12 -32.02
N ARG A 6 35.02 15.86 -32.33
CA ARG A 6 33.61 15.58 -31.97
C ARG A 6 33.01 14.63 -33.00
N PRO A 7 31.85 14.02 -32.70
CA PRO A 7 30.78 13.92 -33.68
C PRO A 7 29.55 14.69 -33.23
N GLU A 8 29.03 15.51 -34.14
CA GLU A 8 27.70 16.11 -34.13
C GLU A 8 26.67 15.07 -34.59
N TYR A 9 25.45 15.11 -34.04
CA TYR A 9 24.25 14.71 -34.78
C TYR A 9 23.08 15.65 -34.48
N SER A 10 22.88 16.55 -35.44
CA SER A 10 21.64 17.09 -36.02
C SER A 10 20.39 17.29 -35.16
N PHE A 11 20.10 18.58 -34.91
CA PHE A 11 18.75 19.10 -34.78
C PHE A 11 18.03 19.05 -36.15
N ALA A 12 16.84 18.44 -36.18
CA ALA A 12 15.90 18.59 -37.28
C ALA A 12 14.74 19.50 -36.84
N SER A 13 14.74 20.69 -37.43
CA SER A 13 13.63 21.63 -37.49
C SER A 13 12.47 21.08 -38.30
N ILE A 14 11.24 21.14 -37.79
CA ILE A 14 10.03 21.06 -38.61
C ILE A 14 9.19 22.31 -38.39
N SER A 15 9.02 23.04 -39.48
CA SER A 15 8.25 24.26 -39.62
C SER A 15 6.74 24.01 -39.74
N SER A 16 6.02 25.03 -39.30
CA SER A 16 4.62 25.39 -39.56
C SER A 16 3.98 24.89 -40.87
N ILE A 17 2.76 24.37 -40.77
CA ILE A 17 1.75 24.43 -41.84
C ILE A 17 0.43 24.91 -41.24
N CYS A 18 0.01 26.10 -41.67
CA CYS A 18 -1.37 26.58 -41.61
C CYS A 18 -2.17 25.97 -42.77
N VAL A 19 -3.38 25.47 -42.52
CA VAL A 19 -4.51 25.54 -43.49
C VAL A 19 -5.81 25.76 -42.72
N ASP A 20 -6.59 26.69 -43.28
CA ASP A 20 -7.80 27.35 -42.79
C ASP A 20 -9.09 26.61 -43.22
N LYS A 21 -10.16 26.79 -42.41
CA LYS A 21 -11.63 26.79 -42.71
C LYS A 21 -12.44 25.47 -42.90
N SER A 22 -13.11 25.06 -41.81
CA SER A 22 -14.58 24.97 -41.48
C SER A 22 -15.66 24.58 -42.54
N PRO A 23 -16.96 24.33 -42.17
CA PRO A 23 -17.62 24.02 -40.87
C PRO A 23 -18.65 22.84 -40.90
N ASN A 24 -19.05 22.32 -39.72
CA ASN A 24 -20.43 21.92 -39.31
C ASN A 24 -20.37 21.21 -37.93
N SER A 25 -20.66 21.88 -36.82
CA SER A 25 -21.98 22.07 -36.18
C SER A 25 -22.53 20.84 -35.45
N THR A 26 -22.33 20.79 -34.12
CA THR A 26 -23.41 20.61 -33.13
C THR A 26 -22.99 21.19 -31.78
N ARG A 27 -23.70 22.23 -31.35
CA ARG A 27 -23.51 23.03 -30.13
C ARG A 27 -24.08 22.31 -28.91
N TRP A 28 -23.30 22.17 -27.84
CA TRP A 28 -23.82 22.14 -26.46
C TRP A 28 -23.33 23.41 -25.76
N SER A 29 -24.26 24.28 -25.38
CA SER A 29 -24.00 25.59 -24.79
C SER A 29 -23.96 25.51 -23.26
N ILE A 30 -22.81 25.82 -22.66
CA ILE A 30 -22.74 26.28 -21.27
C ILE A 30 -22.10 27.67 -21.32
N GLN A 31 -22.91 28.70 -21.09
CA GLN A 31 -22.49 30.09 -21.07
C GLN A 31 -21.75 30.37 -19.76
N THR A 32 -20.43 30.56 -19.85
CA THR A 32 -19.65 31.31 -18.86
C THR A 32 -19.45 32.71 -19.41
N VAL A 33 -20.03 33.72 -18.75
CA VAL A 33 -19.74 35.13 -19.03
C VAL A 33 -19.29 35.77 -17.72
N PHE A 34 -18.00 36.05 -17.62
CA PHE A 34 -17.50 37.08 -16.71
C PHE A 34 -16.66 38.06 -17.52
N LYS A 35 -17.26 39.24 -17.78
CA LYS A 35 -16.54 40.42 -18.25
C LYS A 35 -15.99 41.15 -17.03
N LEU A 36 -14.67 41.29 -16.98
CA LEU A 36 -13.97 42.23 -16.08
C LEU A 36 -14.07 43.66 -16.63
N PRO A 37 -14.25 44.68 -15.79
CA PRO A 37 -13.81 46.03 -16.07
C PRO A 37 -12.49 46.34 -15.32
N PRO A 38 -11.65 47.25 -15.82
CA PRO A 38 -10.45 47.70 -15.13
C PRO A 38 -10.75 48.98 -14.34
N THR A 39 -10.44 49.02 -13.04
CA THR A 39 -10.03 50.27 -12.37
C THR A 39 -9.35 49.97 -11.03
N ARG A 40 -8.09 50.41 -10.91
CA ARG A 40 -7.41 50.67 -9.64
C ARG A 40 -8.10 51.85 -8.93
N ARG A 41 -8.43 51.70 -7.65
CA ARG A 41 -8.07 52.64 -6.57
C ARG A 41 -8.56 52.16 -5.20
N ASP A 42 -7.77 52.54 -4.21
CA ASP A 42 -7.81 52.26 -2.77
C ASP A 42 -9.18 52.19 -2.09
N GLY A 43 -9.25 51.33 -1.07
CA GLY A 43 -10.08 51.57 0.10
C GLY A 43 -11.11 50.48 0.42
N ARG A 44 -10.91 49.88 1.61
CA ARG A 44 -11.79 48.99 2.37
C ARG A 44 -11.69 47.50 2.03
N ILE A 45 -11.12 46.79 3.02
CA ILE A 45 -11.13 45.34 3.20
C ILE A 45 -12.57 44.84 3.13
N GLY A 46 -12.98 44.43 1.94
CA GLY A 46 -14.19 43.66 1.71
C GLY A 46 -13.87 42.22 2.05
N ARG A 47 -14.44 41.74 3.16
CA ARG A 47 -14.44 40.34 3.60
C ARG A 47 -14.82 39.46 2.39
N ARG A 48 -13.84 38.84 1.72
CA ARG A 48 -14.10 37.76 0.76
C ARG A 48 -14.84 36.67 1.54
N LYS A 49 -15.86 36.09 0.92
CA LYS A 49 -16.67 35.03 1.54
C LYS A 49 -15.74 33.85 1.86
N CYS A 50 -15.29 33.80 3.10
CA CYS A 50 -14.72 32.60 3.70
C CYS A 50 -15.74 31.47 3.48
N LEU A 51 -15.33 30.42 2.78
CA LEU A 51 -16.09 29.18 2.70
C LEU A 51 -16.07 28.57 4.10
N THR A 52 -17.00 28.99 4.95
CA THR A 52 -17.30 28.29 6.19
C THR A 52 -17.83 26.93 5.79
N ALA A 53 -16.96 25.92 5.77
CA ALA A 53 -17.37 24.53 5.80
C ALA A 53 -18.23 24.38 7.07
N ARG A 54 -19.55 24.22 6.88
CA ARG A 54 -20.44 23.84 7.97
C ARG A 54 -20.01 22.44 8.39
N ALA A 55 -19.34 22.34 9.55
CA ALA A 55 -19.30 21.08 10.26
C ALA A 55 -20.76 20.60 10.36
N LEU A 56 -21.03 19.37 9.91
CA LEU A 56 -22.40 18.89 9.67
C LEU A 56 -23.28 18.86 10.93
N LEU A 57 -22.74 19.14 12.12
CA LEU A 57 -23.47 19.36 13.35
C LEU A 57 -22.79 20.49 14.15
N ASP A 58 -23.51 21.60 14.34
CA ASP A 58 -23.11 22.66 15.26
C ASP A 58 -23.37 22.18 16.71
N SER A 59 -22.44 22.41 17.64
CA SER A 59 -22.53 21.96 19.04
C SER A 59 -23.83 22.42 19.71
N ALA A 60 -24.33 23.59 19.33
CA ALA A 60 -25.61 24.13 19.81
C ALA A 60 -26.85 23.32 19.36
N THR A 61 -26.72 22.54 18.28
CA THR A 61 -27.80 21.67 17.77
C THR A 61 -27.85 20.34 18.53
N ILE A 62 -26.72 19.92 19.13
CA ILE A 62 -26.58 18.65 19.87
C ILE A 62 -27.30 18.73 21.22
N ASP A 63 -27.16 19.84 21.94
CA ASP A 63 -27.86 20.08 23.22
C ASP A 63 -29.39 20.20 23.06
N GLN A 64 -29.87 20.71 21.91
CA GLN A 64 -31.30 20.84 21.65
C GLN A 64 -32.00 19.52 21.29
N LEU A 65 -31.25 18.50 20.86
CA LEU A 65 -31.80 17.21 20.41
C LEU A 65 -31.82 16.12 21.50
N GLY A 66 -31.28 16.40 22.70
CA GLY A 66 -31.34 15.48 23.84
C GLY A 66 -30.66 14.13 23.60
N LEU A 67 -29.71 14.07 22.66
CA LEU A 67 -28.94 12.86 22.36
C LEU A 67 -27.86 12.69 23.43
N SER A 68 -27.83 11.53 24.09
CA SER A 68 -26.73 11.17 25.00
C SER A 68 -25.42 11.11 24.20
N GLU A 69 -24.30 11.58 24.76
CA GLU A 69 -22.96 11.46 24.14
C GLU A 69 -22.63 10.01 23.74
N SER A 70 -23.26 9.01 24.38
CA SER A 70 -23.15 7.58 24.04
C SER A 70 -23.79 7.19 22.70
N ASP A 71 -24.74 7.98 22.19
CA ASP A 71 -25.50 7.68 20.97
C ASP A 71 -24.89 8.35 19.73
N ILE A 72 -23.95 9.28 19.94
CA ILE A 72 -23.15 9.88 18.87
C ILE A 72 -21.96 8.96 18.60
N ARG A 73 -22.23 7.84 17.91
CA ARG A 73 -21.15 7.17 17.19
C ARG A 73 -20.68 8.15 16.12
N ASN A 74 -19.46 8.66 16.25
CA ASN A 74 -18.78 9.31 15.15
C ASN A 74 -18.88 8.35 13.94
N PRO A 75 -19.49 8.74 12.81
CA PRO A 75 -19.58 7.88 11.63
C PRO A 75 -18.19 7.51 11.09
N ALA A 76 -17.15 8.27 11.47
CA ALA A 76 -15.73 7.93 11.32
C ALA A 76 -15.16 7.12 12.52
N ILE A 77 -15.98 6.37 13.24
CA ILE A 77 -15.56 5.26 14.10
C ILE A 77 -16.32 4.04 13.59
N SER A 78 -15.94 3.58 12.40
CA SER A 78 -16.41 2.31 11.89
C SER A 78 -15.70 1.19 12.64
N SER A 79 -16.47 0.29 13.27
CA SER A 79 -15.94 -0.96 13.85
C SER A 79 -15.39 -1.92 12.79
N SER A 80 -15.60 -1.62 11.51
CA SER A 80 -14.97 -2.30 10.39
C SER A 80 -14.68 -1.29 9.29
N TYR A 81 -13.60 -0.52 9.44
CA TYR A 81 -13.05 0.25 8.33
C TYR A 81 -12.50 -0.62 7.19
N ARG A 82 -12.41 -1.93 7.43
CA ARG A 82 -12.24 -2.91 6.38
C ARG A 82 -13.46 -2.92 5.47
N SER A 83 -13.26 -2.65 4.19
CA SER A 83 -14.32 -2.76 3.18
C SER A 83 -15.00 -4.11 3.27
N SER A 84 -16.34 -4.13 3.29
CA SER A 84 -17.13 -5.36 3.27
C SER A 84 -16.98 -6.13 1.95
N SER A 85 -16.42 -5.50 0.92
CA SER A 85 -16.07 -6.16 -0.35
C SER A 85 -14.86 -7.10 -0.25
N LEU A 86 -14.06 -7.01 0.82
CA LEU A 86 -12.88 -7.84 0.99
C LEU A 86 -13.23 -9.15 1.72
N PRO A 87 -12.86 -10.32 1.17
CA PRO A 87 -13.13 -11.62 1.80
C PRO A 87 -12.49 -11.70 3.19
N LYS A 88 -13.18 -12.31 4.16
CA LYS A 88 -12.58 -12.51 5.48
C LYS A 88 -11.48 -13.57 5.41
N PRO A 89 -10.33 -13.37 6.06
CA PRO A 89 -9.30 -14.41 6.11
C PRO A 89 -9.81 -15.58 6.95
N ASN A 90 -9.33 -16.79 6.65
CA ASN A 90 -9.55 -17.92 7.53
C ASN A 90 -8.88 -17.64 8.90
N GLN A 91 -9.66 -17.65 9.98
CA GLN A 91 -9.20 -17.23 11.30
C GLN A 91 -8.14 -18.16 11.87
N THR A 92 -8.29 -19.48 11.68
CA THR A 92 -7.32 -20.47 12.15
C THR A 92 -5.94 -20.23 11.56
N VAL A 93 -5.86 -19.97 10.26
CA VAL A 93 -4.58 -19.67 9.59
C VAL A 93 -4.07 -18.28 9.97
N LEU A 94 -4.95 -17.28 10.12
CA LEU A 94 -4.55 -15.93 10.53
C LEU A 94 -3.89 -15.93 11.93
N ASP A 95 -4.46 -16.67 12.89
CA ASP A 95 -3.92 -16.79 14.24
C ASP A 95 -2.54 -17.46 14.24
N ALA A 96 -2.36 -18.45 13.37
CA ALA A 96 -1.07 -19.12 13.17
C ALA A 96 -0.03 -18.16 12.58
N GLN A 97 -0.39 -17.41 11.53
CA GLN A 97 0.46 -16.41 10.90
C GLN A 97 0.91 -15.33 11.88
N ALA A 98 0.03 -14.89 12.80
CA ALA A 98 0.39 -13.93 13.85
C ALA A 98 1.49 -14.45 14.81
N SER A 99 1.74 -15.76 14.83
CA SER A 99 2.79 -16.40 15.63
C SER A 99 4.05 -16.74 14.81
N VAL A 100 3.88 -17.23 13.58
CA VAL A 100 5.01 -17.74 12.77
C VAL A 100 5.55 -16.76 11.72
N CYS A 101 4.73 -15.83 11.21
CA CYS A 101 5.13 -14.86 10.20
C CYS A 101 5.77 -13.61 10.85
N THR A 102 6.75 -13.82 11.72
CA THR A 102 7.46 -12.75 12.42
C THR A 102 8.97 -12.95 12.28
N GLY A 103 9.77 -11.96 12.67
CA GLY A 103 11.22 -12.02 12.48
C GLY A 103 11.92 -13.12 13.31
N PRO A 104 13.24 -13.29 13.12
CA PRO A 104 14.07 -14.37 13.68
C PRO A 104 14.16 -14.40 15.21
N THR A 105 13.65 -13.38 15.90
CA THR A 105 13.69 -13.27 17.36
C THR A 105 12.30 -13.24 18.01
N GLN A 106 11.24 -13.03 17.22
CA GLN A 106 9.87 -12.84 17.73
C GLN A 106 8.94 -14.00 17.41
N THR A 107 9.40 -14.91 16.54
CA THR A 107 8.65 -16.08 16.12
C THR A 107 8.36 -16.98 17.30
N ARG A 108 7.09 -17.39 17.39
CA ARG A 108 6.61 -18.38 18.36
C ARG A 108 6.19 -19.62 17.59
N PRO A 109 6.96 -20.72 17.67
CA PRO A 109 6.57 -21.99 17.06
C PRO A 109 5.19 -22.43 17.55
N LEU A 110 4.43 -23.04 16.65
CA LEU A 110 3.10 -23.58 17.00
C LEU A 110 3.23 -24.81 17.90
N THR A 111 2.24 -25.01 18.77
CA THR A 111 2.08 -26.30 19.45
C THR A 111 1.66 -27.38 18.45
N GLU A 112 1.80 -28.65 18.82
CA GLU A 112 1.38 -29.76 17.95
C GLU A 112 -0.10 -29.66 17.57
N GLU A 113 -0.99 -29.45 18.54
CA GLU A 113 -2.43 -29.31 18.29
C GLU A 113 -2.75 -28.16 17.33
N GLN A 114 -2.05 -27.02 17.50
CA GLN A 114 -2.19 -25.87 16.61
C GLN A 114 -1.71 -26.19 15.19
N ALA A 115 -0.53 -26.81 15.05
CA ALA A 115 0.04 -27.16 13.76
C ALA A 115 -0.85 -28.17 13.01
N PHE A 116 -1.35 -29.21 13.69
CA PHE A 116 -2.28 -30.17 13.12
C PHE A 116 -3.58 -29.50 12.67
N LYS A 117 -4.16 -28.62 13.50
CA LYS A 117 -5.38 -27.88 13.17
C LYS A 117 -5.18 -27.02 11.93
N VAL A 118 -4.08 -26.26 11.85
CA VAL A 118 -3.79 -25.36 10.73
C VAL A 118 -3.61 -26.13 9.43
N LEU A 119 -2.80 -27.21 9.43
CA LEU A 119 -2.54 -28.00 8.22
C LEU A 119 -3.78 -28.78 7.76
N ASP A 120 -4.60 -29.27 8.69
CA ASP A 120 -5.90 -29.89 8.38
C ASP A 120 -6.88 -28.87 7.76
N THR A 121 -6.97 -27.66 8.31
CA THR A 121 -7.77 -26.57 7.73
C THR A 121 -7.30 -26.21 6.32
N ILE A 122 -5.98 -26.10 6.10
CA ILE A 122 -5.42 -25.84 4.76
C ILE A 122 -5.77 -26.97 3.79
N LEU A 123 -5.63 -28.24 4.20
CA LEU A 123 -5.93 -29.38 3.36
C LEU A 123 -7.42 -29.45 2.98
N LYS A 124 -8.32 -29.22 3.95
CA LYS A 124 -9.76 -29.16 3.70
C LYS A 124 -10.12 -28.01 2.78
N SER A 125 -9.50 -26.84 2.96
CA SER A 125 -9.69 -25.70 2.07
C SER A 125 -9.26 -26.02 0.64
N ALA A 126 -8.09 -26.63 0.46
CA ALA A 126 -7.58 -26.99 -0.86
C ALA A 126 -8.45 -28.03 -1.59
N ARG A 127 -9.21 -28.85 -0.84
CA ARG A 127 -10.15 -29.83 -1.39
C ARG A 127 -11.57 -29.28 -1.62
N GLY A 128 -11.86 -28.08 -1.15
CA GLY A 128 -13.22 -27.52 -1.15
C GLY A 128 -14.16 -28.16 -0.12
N ASP A 129 -13.60 -28.73 0.96
CA ASP A 129 -14.36 -29.45 1.99
C ASP A 129 -14.78 -28.54 3.17
N LEU A 130 -14.43 -27.24 3.15
CA LEU A 130 -14.84 -26.27 4.17
C LEU A 130 -16.29 -25.84 3.94
N LYS A 131 -17.15 -26.03 4.95
CA LYS A 131 -18.60 -25.71 4.86
C LYS A 131 -18.97 -24.42 5.60
N ASP A 132 -18.50 -24.29 6.84
CA ASP A 132 -18.90 -23.22 7.76
C ASP A 132 -17.75 -22.26 8.13
N GLU A 133 -16.59 -22.40 7.45
CA GLU A 133 -15.42 -21.56 7.64
C GLU A 133 -15.03 -20.90 6.31
N GLU A 134 -14.45 -19.70 6.39
CA GLU A 134 -13.88 -19.01 5.23
C GLU A 134 -12.73 -19.83 4.63
N GLU A 135 -12.65 -19.88 3.30
CA GLU A 135 -11.55 -20.55 2.61
C GLU A 135 -10.20 -19.88 2.91
N VAL A 136 -9.14 -20.67 2.96
CA VAL A 136 -7.77 -20.17 3.11
C VAL A 136 -7.36 -19.53 1.79
N SER A 137 -7.13 -18.21 1.81
CA SER A 137 -6.77 -17.48 0.60
C SER A 137 -5.36 -17.82 0.10
N LYS A 138 -5.10 -17.60 -1.19
CA LYS A 138 -3.76 -17.77 -1.77
C LYS A 138 -2.71 -16.91 -1.06
N ALA A 139 -3.09 -15.69 -0.69
CA ALA A 139 -2.24 -14.81 0.11
C ALA A 139 -1.90 -15.43 1.47
N GLN A 140 -2.87 -16.07 2.15
CA GLN A 140 -2.63 -16.75 3.41
C GLN A 140 -1.68 -17.94 3.25
N LEU A 141 -1.85 -18.75 2.19
CA LEU A 141 -0.97 -19.88 1.89
C LEU A 141 0.46 -19.41 1.65
N GLY A 142 0.66 -18.41 0.80
CA GLY A 142 1.99 -17.90 0.48
C GLY A 142 2.73 -17.35 1.70
N ALA A 143 2.05 -16.54 2.50
CA ALA A 143 2.60 -15.99 3.74
C ALA A 143 2.95 -17.07 4.78
N PHE A 144 2.04 -18.03 4.99
CA PHE A 144 2.24 -19.11 5.94
C PHE A 144 3.40 -20.01 5.53
N PHE A 145 3.43 -20.49 4.28
CA PHE A 145 4.48 -21.39 3.83
C PHE A 145 5.83 -20.68 3.68
N ALA A 146 5.88 -19.41 3.27
CA ALA A 146 7.13 -18.66 3.29
C ALA A 146 7.74 -18.62 4.70
N ALA A 147 6.90 -18.40 5.71
CA ALA A 147 7.34 -18.41 7.10
C ALA A 147 7.84 -19.79 7.54
N MET A 148 7.14 -20.85 7.18
CA MET A 148 7.58 -22.22 7.50
C MET A 148 8.93 -22.53 6.83
N THR A 149 9.11 -22.20 5.56
CA THR A 149 10.34 -22.44 4.80
C THR A 149 11.54 -21.67 5.36
N ILE A 150 11.40 -20.35 5.57
CA ILE A 150 12.48 -19.51 6.11
C ILE A 150 12.89 -19.99 7.50
N ARG A 151 11.90 -20.32 8.34
CA ARG A 151 12.16 -20.83 9.69
C ARG A 151 12.93 -22.14 9.69
N ALA A 152 12.63 -23.04 8.75
CA ALA A 152 13.35 -24.30 8.63
C ALA A 152 14.79 -24.10 8.16
N ASN A 153 15.03 -23.16 7.26
CA ASN A 153 16.33 -22.98 6.60
C ASN A 153 17.31 -22.08 7.37
N ALA A 154 16.83 -20.93 7.87
CA ALA A 154 17.72 -19.81 8.20
C ALA A 154 17.60 -19.30 9.64
N PHE A 155 16.47 -19.53 10.30
CA PHE A 155 16.23 -18.96 11.63
C PHE A 155 17.02 -19.69 12.73
N PRO A 156 17.33 -19.01 13.86
CA PRO A 156 17.92 -19.65 15.04
C PRO A 156 17.04 -20.76 15.62
N GLU A 157 17.66 -21.78 16.22
CA GLU A 157 17.01 -23.00 16.77
C GLU A 157 15.74 -22.70 17.59
N ALA A 158 15.77 -21.69 18.47
CA ALA A 158 14.63 -21.29 19.31
C ALA A 158 13.38 -20.86 18.52
N THR A 159 13.54 -20.52 17.25
CA THR A 159 12.48 -20.03 16.36
C THR A 159 12.28 -20.91 15.11
N GLN A 160 13.05 -21.99 14.98
CA GLN A 160 12.82 -23.03 13.98
C GLN A 160 11.56 -23.83 14.31
N TRP A 161 11.28 -24.87 13.52
CA TRP A 161 10.12 -25.72 13.75
C TRP A 161 10.20 -26.41 15.10
N SER A 162 9.08 -26.42 15.81
CA SER A 162 8.91 -27.30 16.97
C SER A 162 8.86 -28.76 16.52
N GLU A 163 9.09 -29.69 17.45
CA GLU A 163 8.87 -31.11 17.15
C GLU A 163 7.41 -31.39 16.74
N GLY A 164 6.45 -30.65 17.31
CA GLY A 164 5.03 -30.75 16.98
C GLY A 164 4.75 -30.30 15.54
N GLU A 165 5.33 -29.17 15.11
CA GLU A 165 5.26 -28.71 13.72
C GLU A 165 5.89 -29.71 12.76
N THR A 166 7.03 -30.30 13.14
CA THR A 166 7.71 -31.34 12.35
C THR A 166 6.83 -32.59 12.18
N ARG A 167 6.23 -33.08 13.27
CA ARG A 167 5.30 -34.24 13.22
C ARG A 167 4.05 -33.94 12.38
N ALA A 168 3.49 -32.75 12.53
CA ALA A 168 2.34 -32.32 11.74
C ALA A 168 2.70 -32.26 10.25
N MET A 169 3.83 -31.64 9.90
CA MET A 169 4.26 -31.51 8.51
C MET A 169 4.52 -32.87 7.86
N ASN A 170 5.21 -33.78 8.54
CA ASN A 170 5.43 -35.15 8.06
C ASN A 170 4.12 -35.92 7.80
N THR A 171 3.07 -35.62 8.56
CA THR A 171 1.75 -36.25 8.41
C THR A 171 0.97 -35.66 7.23
N PHE A 172 0.94 -34.34 7.10
CA PHE A 172 0.09 -33.65 6.12
C PHE A 172 0.76 -33.38 4.77
N TRP A 173 2.08 -33.22 4.71
CA TRP A 173 2.78 -32.83 3.48
C TRP A 173 2.51 -33.77 2.28
N PRO A 174 2.51 -35.11 2.43
CA PRO A 174 2.18 -36.02 1.33
C PRO A 174 0.76 -35.85 0.76
N LEU A 175 -0.17 -35.30 1.57
CA LEU A 175 -1.53 -34.99 1.16
C LEU A 175 -1.62 -33.59 0.54
N LEU A 176 -0.91 -32.63 1.14
CA LEU A 176 -0.87 -31.23 0.70
C LEU A 176 -0.21 -31.08 -0.67
N VAL A 177 0.92 -31.76 -0.91
CA VAL A 177 1.63 -31.69 -2.21
C VAL A 177 0.77 -32.19 -3.39
N ARG A 178 -0.28 -32.98 -3.12
CA ARG A 178 -1.22 -33.46 -4.15
C ARG A 178 -2.43 -32.54 -4.36
N ALA A 179 -2.70 -31.64 -3.42
CA ALA A 179 -3.89 -30.79 -3.41
C ALA A 179 -3.57 -29.31 -3.65
N LEU A 180 -2.38 -28.85 -3.26
CA LEU A 180 -1.96 -27.45 -3.38
C LEU A 180 -1.49 -27.13 -4.81
N PRO A 181 -1.64 -25.86 -5.24
CA PRO A 181 -1.09 -25.40 -6.52
C PRO A 181 0.44 -25.35 -6.50
N SER A 182 1.05 -25.38 -7.68
CA SER A 182 2.51 -25.53 -7.86
C SER A 182 3.33 -24.37 -7.31
N ASP A 183 2.78 -23.15 -7.35
CA ASP A 183 3.35 -21.95 -6.75
C ASP A 183 3.47 -22.07 -5.22
N VAL A 184 2.43 -22.56 -4.55
CA VAL A 184 2.43 -22.79 -3.10
C VAL A 184 3.38 -23.94 -2.73
N ILE A 185 3.42 -25.01 -3.53
CA ILE A 185 4.38 -26.10 -3.32
C ILE A 185 5.82 -25.59 -3.46
N PHE A 186 6.09 -24.73 -4.43
CA PHE A 186 7.39 -24.06 -4.57
C PHE A 186 7.74 -23.22 -3.34
N ILE A 187 6.81 -22.40 -2.84
CA ILE A 187 7.06 -21.56 -1.65
C ILE A 187 7.40 -22.43 -0.43
N ALA A 188 6.67 -23.53 -0.25
CA ALA A 188 6.82 -24.47 0.86
C ALA A 188 8.10 -25.31 0.76
N ASP A 189 8.52 -25.70 -0.44
CA ASP A 189 9.66 -26.60 -0.62
C ASP A 189 10.47 -26.23 -1.89
N PRO A 190 11.13 -25.05 -1.91
CA PRO A 190 11.79 -24.52 -3.11
C PRO A 190 12.89 -25.44 -3.67
N GLU A 191 13.58 -26.17 -2.79
CA GLU A 191 14.65 -27.12 -3.13
C GLU A 191 14.18 -28.59 -3.10
N GLY A 192 12.93 -28.85 -2.72
CA GLY A 192 12.37 -30.20 -2.72
C GLY A 192 12.89 -31.11 -1.60
N SER A 193 13.44 -30.56 -0.51
CA SER A 193 14.05 -31.32 0.58
C SER A 193 13.61 -30.89 1.98
N ILE A 194 12.90 -29.77 2.12
CA ILE A 194 12.58 -29.15 3.42
C ILE A 194 11.39 -29.86 4.08
N MET A 195 10.38 -30.18 3.29
CA MET A 195 9.12 -30.74 3.78
C MET A 195 9.16 -32.29 3.88
N GLY A 196 10.34 -32.88 3.78
CA GLY A 196 10.63 -34.31 3.99
C GLY A 196 10.42 -35.20 2.77
N LEU A 197 9.24 -35.16 2.13
CA LEU A 197 8.98 -35.96 0.93
C LEU A 197 9.50 -35.22 -0.30
N GLY A 198 10.58 -35.73 -0.90
CA GLY A 198 11.21 -35.09 -2.04
C GLY A 198 10.25 -34.88 -3.21
N SER A 199 10.11 -33.63 -3.66
CA SER A 199 9.24 -33.23 -4.77
C SER A 199 10.06 -32.48 -5.82
N SER A 200 9.88 -32.84 -7.10
CA SER A 200 10.52 -32.09 -8.19
C SER A 200 9.80 -30.78 -8.53
N ILE A 201 8.62 -30.53 -7.95
CA ILE A 201 7.79 -29.38 -8.29
C ILE A 201 8.49 -28.07 -7.91
N GLY A 202 8.96 -27.92 -6.67
CA GLY A 202 9.62 -26.70 -6.21
C GLY A 202 10.90 -26.38 -6.99
N PRO A 203 11.86 -27.30 -7.14
CA PRO A 203 13.08 -27.08 -7.91
C PRO A 203 12.84 -26.71 -9.37
N GLN A 204 11.78 -27.26 -9.99
CA GLN A 204 11.46 -27.01 -11.40
C GLN A 204 10.51 -25.84 -11.62
N TYR A 205 9.96 -25.23 -10.55
CA TYR A 205 9.05 -24.12 -10.67
C TYR A 205 9.79 -22.84 -11.07
N VAL A 206 9.28 -22.20 -12.13
CA VAL A 206 9.85 -20.98 -12.72
C VAL A 206 8.83 -19.85 -12.88
N GLY A 207 7.57 -20.04 -12.45
CA GLY A 207 6.49 -19.07 -12.70
C GLY A 207 5.83 -19.24 -14.08
N ASN A 208 4.67 -18.61 -14.27
CA ASN A 208 3.84 -18.73 -15.48
C ASN A 208 4.01 -17.58 -16.47
N CYS A 209 4.63 -16.47 -16.05
CA CYS A 209 4.90 -15.30 -16.89
C CYS A 209 6.23 -14.65 -16.52
N SER A 210 6.71 -13.69 -17.31
CA SER A 210 7.98 -13.00 -17.06
C SER A 210 8.06 -12.34 -15.68
N SER A 211 6.95 -11.76 -15.21
CA SER A 211 6.85 -11.13 -13.89
C SER A 211 7.01 -12.16 -12.77
N GLU A 212 6.32 -13.31 -12.88
CA GLU A 212 6.48 -14.41 -11.94
C GLU A 212 7.87 -15.03 -12.01
N MET A 213 8.50 -15.14 -13.19
CA MET A 213 9.87 -15.65 -13.31
C MET A 213 10.87 -14.83 -12.49
N ARG A 214 10.75 -13.50 -12.55
CA ARG A 214 11.59 -12.60 -11.75
C ARG A 214 11.31 -12.77 -10.24
N LEU A 215 10.02 -12.81 -9.88
CA LEU A 215 9.60 -12.99 -8.49
C LEU A 215 10.04 -14.33 -7.90
N VAL A 216 9.94 -15.42 -8.67
CA VAL A 216 10.41 -16.76 -8.27
C VAL A 216 11.92 -16.77 -8.07
N GLY A 217 12.69 -16.12 -8.95
CA GLY A 217 14.13 -15.95 -8.78
C GLY A 217 14.46 -15.25 -7.46
N ALA A 218 13.80 -14.13 -7.18
CA ALA A 218 13.97 -13.40 -5.92
C ALA A 218 13.53 -14.23 -4.69
N LEU A 219 12.42 -14.96 -4.80
CA LEU A 219 11.91 -15.82 -3.73
C LEU A 219 12.86 -16.94 -3.35
N ARG A 220 13.66 -17.49 -4.26
CA ARG A 220 14.66 -18.50 -3.89
C ARG A 220 15.67 -17.97 -2.88
N GLU A 221 16.15 -16.75 -3.08
CA GLU A 221 17.07 -16.09 -2.15
C GLU A 221 16.35 -15.73 -0.83
N VAL A 222 15.15 -15.14 -0.92
CA VAL A 222 14.38 -14.72 0.27
C VAL A 222 13.99 -15.92 1.14
N LEU A 223 13.53 -17.01 0.55
CA LEU A 223 13.13 -18.23 1.27
C LEU A 223 14.33 -18.98 1.87
N ALA A 224 15.54 -18.72 1.39
CA ALA A 224 16.79 -19.18 1.99
C ALA A 224 17.27 -18.28 3.15
N GLY A 225 16.50 -17.23 3.51
CA GLY A 225 16.88 -16.26 4.53
C GLY A 225 17.84 -15.17 4.03
N GLY A 226 18.03 -15.06 2.72
CA GLY A 226 18.92 -14.10 2.07
C GLY A 226 18.30 -12.72 1.86
N HIS A 227 19.12 -11.83 1.29
CA HIS A 227 18.79 -10.45 0.97
C HIS A 227 19.07 -10.15 -0.49
N LEU A 228 18.24 -9.30 -1.08
CA LEU A 228 18.27 -8.96 -2.49
C LEU A 228 19.08 -7.70 -2.78
N GLY A 229 19.55 -7.60 -4.02
CA GLY A 229 20.10 -6.38 -4.57
C GLY A 229 19.05 -5.29 -4.79
N PHE A 230 19.51 -4.04 -4.88
CA PHE A 230 18.64 -2.87 -5.11
C PHE A 230 17.80 -3.03 -6.39
N GLU A 231 18.44 -3.38 -7.51
CA GLU A 231 17.79 -3.52 -8.81
C GLU A 231 16.82 -4.71 -8.85
N GLU A 232 17.13 -5.77 -8.10
CA GLU A 232 16.27 -6.96 -8.00
C GLU A 232 14.96 -6.64 -7.30
N VAL A 233 15.03 -6.00 -6.13
CA VAL A 233 13.83 -5.52 -5.41
C VAL A 233 13.04 -4.56 -6.29
N GLN A 234 13.69 -3.56 -6.87
CA GLN A 234 13.02 -2.58 -7.71
C GLN A 234 12.31 -3.22 -8.92
N GLY A 235 12.98 -4.18 -9.57
CA GLY A 235 12.44 -4.92 -10.69
C GLY A 235 11.27 -5.83 -10.30
N VAL A 236 11.30 -6.45 -9.12
CA VAL A 236 10.17 -7.25 -8.62
C VAL A 236 8.97 -6.35 -8.33
N LEU A 237 9.18 -5.24 -7.62
CA LEU A 237 8.09 -4.32 -7.24
C LEU A 237 7.38 -3.75 -8.46
N ARG A 238 8.14 -3.28 -9.46
CA ARG A 238 7.58 -2.72 -10.71
C ARG A 238 6.77 -3.74 -11.53
N ASP A 239 7.13 -5.02 -11.46
CA ASP A 239 6.41 -6.07 -12.17
C ASP A 239 5.19 -6.59 -11.40
N ALA A 240 5.23 -6.59 -10.07
CA ALA A 240 4.26 -7.29 -9.22
C ALA A 240 3.19 -6.39 -8.58
N LEU A 241 3.50 -5.11 -8.32
CA LEU A 241 2.61 -4.21 -7.58
C LEU A 241 1.66 -3.33 -8.42
N PRO A 242 1.79 -3.11 -9.73
CA PRO A 242 0.75 -2.40 -10.51
C PRO A 242 -0.60 -3.17 -10.57
N LEU A 243 -1.31 -3.26 -9.43
CA LEU A 243 -2.41 -4.19 -9.17
C LEU A 243 -3.63 -3.88 -10.05
N GLU A 244 -3.87 -2.62 -10.40
CA GLU A 244 -5.03 -2.21 -11.21
C GLU A 244 -4.97 -2.74 -12.66
N THR A 245 -3.76 -2.96 -13.19
CA THR A 245 -3.58 -3.49 -14.55
C THR A 245 -3.61 -5.02 -14.62
N GLY A 246 -3.80 -5.71 -13.48
CA GLY A 246 -3.75 -7.16 -13.41
C GLY A 246 -2.35 -7.66 -13.76
N THR A 247 -1.41 -7.56 -12.81
CA THR A 247 0.00 -7.96 -13.01
C THR A 247 0.19 -9.43 -13.40
N GLY A 248 -0.86 -10.25 -13.27
CA GLY A 248 -0.84 -11.67 -13.59
C GLY A 248 0.02 -12.48 -12.62
N VAL A 249 0.54 -11.86 -11.56
CA VAL A 249 1.34 -12.50 -10.52
C VAL A 249 0.43 -13.15 -9.50
N SER A 250 0.73 -14.40 -9.14
CA SER A 250 0.01 -15.11 -8.10
C SER A 250 0.09 -14.40 -6.75
N GLU A 251 -1.06 -14.23 -6.10
CA GLU A 251 -1.16 -13.68 -4.74
C GLU A 251 -0.33 -14.47 -3.72
N SER A 252 -0.13 -15.77 -3.95
CA SER A 252 0.70 -16.61 -3.06
C SER A 252 2.18 -16.23 -3.17
N LEU A 253 2.69 -15.99 -4.37
CA LEU A 253 4.08 -15.58 -4.60
C LEU A 253 4.32 -14.17 -4.07
N LEU A 254 3.39 -13.24 -4.34
CA LEU A 254 3.51 -11.87 -3.85
C LEU A 254 3.45 -11.82 -2.32
N SER A 255 2.52 -12.54 -1.69
CA SER A 255 2.44 -12.57 -0.22
C SER A 255 3.65 -13.26 0.41
N ALA A 256 4.15 -14.33 -0.19
CA ALA A 256 5.38 -14.99 0.24
C ALA A 256 6.58 -14.04 0.20
N PHE A 257 6.68 -13.23 -0.86
CA PHE A 257 7.77 -12.27 -1.01
C PHE A 257 7.72 -11.16 0.04
N LEU A 258 6.55 -10.53 0.20
CA LEU A 258 6.38 -9.44 1.17
C LEU A 258 6.58 -9.91 2.62
N ILE A 259 6.07 -11.09 2.96
CA ILE A 259 6.26 -11.66 4.30
C ILE A 259 7.70 -12.15 4.49
N GLY A 260 8.29 -12.77 3.47
CA GLY A 260 9.67 -13.24 3.54
C GLY A 260 10.68 -12.11 3.74
N GLN A 261 10.55 -11.01 2.97
CA GLN A 261 11.37 -9.80 3.14
C GLN A 261 11.25 -9.24 4.57
N ARG A 262 10.02 -9.10 5.07
CA ARG A 262 9.76 -8.67 6.46
C ARG A 262 10.39 -9.59 7.49
N MET A 263 10.32 -10.91 7.27
CA MET A 263 10.86 -11.92 8.17
C MET A 263 12.39 -11.86 8.21
N ASN A 264 13.04 -11.66 7.07
CA ASN A 264 14.49 -11.54 6.96
C ASN A 264 15.02 -10.19 7.49
N ARG A 265 14.15 -9.20 7.66
CA ARG A 265 14.46 -7.80 8.02
C ARG A 265 15.21 -7.10 6.90
N GLU A 266 14.49 -6.32 6.12
CA GLU A 266 15.01 -5.60 4.97
C GLU A 266 16.27 -4.80 5.33
N THR A 267 17.30 -4.94 4.51
CA THR A 267 18.52 -4.14 4.60
C THR A 267 18.27 -2.70 4.16
N ASP A 268 19.15 -1.77 4.53
CA ASP A 268 19.09 -0.37 4.05
C ASP A 268 19.04 -0.27 2.50
N ARG A 269 19.67 -1.24 1.82
CA ARG A 269 19.68 -1.33 0.36
C ARG A 269 18.30 -1.73 -0.19
N GLU A 270 17.71 -2.78 0.37
CA GLU A 270 16.36 -3.23 0.00
C GLU A 270 15.33 -2.15 0.32
N LEU A 271 15.40 -1.54 1.51
CA LEU A 271 14.54 -0.44 1.93
C LEU A 271 14.63 0.75 0.95
N LYS A 272 15.85 1.13 0.53
CA LYS A 272 16.03 2.17 -0.48
C LYS A 272 15.35 1.79 -1.81
N ALA A 273 15.39 0.52 -2.22
CA ALA A 273 14.72 0.07 -3.43
C ALA A 273 13.19 0.19 -3.33
N TYR A 274 12.62 -0.16 -2.17
CA TYR A 274 11.19 0.07 -1.90
C TYR A 274 10.81 1.55 -2.04
N CYS A 275 11.60 2.47 -1.45
CA CYS A 275 11.31 3.89 -1.53
C CYS A 275 11.35 4.45 -2.96
N LEU A 276 12.25 3.91 -3.81
CA LEU A 276 12.51 4.46 -5.15
C LEU A 276 11.83 3.68 -6.28
N ALA A 277 11.10 2.60 -5.98
CA ALA A 277 10.51 1.74 -7.01
C ALA A 277 9.54 2.49 -7.93
N PHE A 278 8.70 3.34 -7.33
CA PHE A 278 7.63 4.07 -8.01
C PHE A 278 7.85 5.58 -8.05
N ASP A 279 9.08 6.03 -7.81
CA ASP A 279 9.33 7.47 -7.67
C ASP A 279 9.06 8.26 -8.96
N ASP A 280 9.27 7.60 -10.10
CA ASP A 280 9.06 8.15 -11.45
C ASP A 280 7.66 7.84 -12.02
N GLU A 281 6.78 7.15 -11.28
CA GLU A 281 5.48 6.67 -11.78
C GLU A 281 4.60 7.79 -12.35
N LEU A 282 4.52 8.91 -11.63
CA LEU A 282 3.75 10.08 -12.03
C LEU A 282 4.61 11.16 -12.72
N GLY A 283 5.85 10.83 -13.06
CA GLY A 283 6.85 11.80 -13.52
C GLY A 283 7.39 12.69 -12.39
N PRO A 284 8.11 13.77 -12.74
CA PRO A 284 8.73 14.64 -11.74
C PRO A 284 7.66 15.32 -10.87
N PRO A 285 7.82 15.34 -9.54
CA PRO A 285 6.86 15.99 -8.67
C PRO A 285 6.79 17.50 -8.93
N PRO A 286 5.60 18.11 -8.81
CA PRO A 286 5.46 19.56 -8.98
C PRO A 286 6.22 20.31 -7.89
N VAL A 287 6.87 21.42 -8.26
CA VAL A 287 7.62 22.27 -7.34
C VAL A 287 6.75 23.45 -6.92
N ALA A 288 6.47 23.57 -5.63
CA ALA A 288 5.71 24.70 -5.06
C ALA A 288 6.61 25.95 -4.93
N ASP A 289 6.11 27.10 -5.39
CA ASP A 289 6.75 28.41 -5.27
C ASP A 289 6.44 29.05 -3.91
N VAL A 290 7.01 28.45 -2.86
CA VAL A 290 6.88 28.90 -1.48
C VAL A 290 8.26 29.03 -0.82
N ARG A 291 8.39 29.95 0.13
CA ARG A 291 9.68 30.20 0.80
C ARG A 291 10.20 28.96 1.55
N SER A 292 9.30 28.23 2.20
CA SER A 292 9.61 27.01 2.95
C SER A 292 8.42 26.05 2.88
N LEU A 293 8.69 24.76 2.73
CA LEU A 293 7.67 23.71 2.76
C LEU A 293 8.01 22.74 3.89
N THR A 294 7.11 22.63 4.87
CA THR A 294 7.23 21.60 5.92
C THR A 294 6.45 20.36 5.55
N HIS A 295 7.14 19.23 5.53
CA HIS A 295 6.56 17.93 5.19
C HIS A 295 6.24 17.12 6.46
N TYR A 296 4.98 16.73 6.64
CA TYR A 296 4.54 15.88 7.73
C TYR A 296 4.38 14.44 7.25
N GLY A 297 5.40 13.63 7.51
CA GLY A 297 5.38 12.18 7.30
C GLY A 297 5.06 11.43 8.57
N GLU A 298 3.79 11.48 8.98
CA GLU A 298 3.29 10.61 10.05
C GLU A 298 3.40 9.15 9.61
N PRO A 299 3.55 8.19 10.54
CA PRO A 299 3.36 6.78 10.22
C PRO A 299 2.01 6.61 9.53
N TYR A 300 2.02 5.88 8.41
CA TYR A 300 0.85 5.54 7.59
C TYR A 300 -0.10 4.63 8.38
N ASP A 301 -0.74 5.18 9.42
CA ASP A 301 -1.50 4.44 10.41
C ASP A 301 -2.49 5.36 11.14
N GLY A 302 -3.51 4.75 11.74
CA GLY A 302 -4.52 5.44 12.53
C GLY A 302 -4.25 5.40 14.03
N ASN A 303 -4.86 6.33 14.79
CA ASN A 303 -4.77 6.38 16.25
C ASN A 303 -6.15 6.56 16.88
N THR A 304 -6.48 5.76 17.90
CA THR A 304 -7.72 5.88 18.70
C THR A 304 -7.45 6.25 20.16
N ARG A 305 -6.19 6.26 20.58
CA ARG A 305 -5.78 6.47 21.98
C ARG A 305 -5.41 7.92 22.27
N PHE A 306 -4.86 8.62 21.29
CA PHE A 306 -4.37 9.99 21.44
C PHE A 306 -4.93 10.90 20.36
N PHE A 307 -5.11 12.16 20.72
CA PHE A 307 -5.50 13.21 19.78
C PHE A 307 -4.42 13.42 18.73
N ARG A 308 -4.81 13.46 17.45
CA ARG A 308 -3.93 13.76 16.32
C ARG A 308 -3.95 15.26 16.04
N SER A 309 -2.90 15.96 16.46
CA SER A 309 -2.80 17.42 16.35
C SER A 309 -2.24 17.91 15.02
N THR A 310 -1.77 17.02 14.13
CA THR A 310 -0.99 17.39 12.93
C THR A 310 -1.76 18.32 11.98
N LEU A 311 -3.06 18.08 11.75
CA LEU A 311 -3.91 18.99 10.96
C LEU A 311 -4.06 20.37 11.61
N PHE A 312 -4.21 20.41 12.94
CA PHE A 312 -4.31 21.67 13.67
C PHE A 312 -3.00 22.46 13.59
N VAL A 313 -1.86 21.78 13.74
CA VAL A 313 -0.53 22.40 13.60
C VAL A 313 -0.33 22.95 12.19
N ALA A 314 -0.72 22.21 11.15
CA ALA A 314 -0.64 22.68 9.77
C ALA A 314 -1.50 23.92 9.51
N ALA A 315 -2.73 23.96 10.04
CA ALA A 315 -3.59 25.12 9.95
C ALA A 315 -2.99 26.35 10.66
N VAL A 316 -2.46 26.17 11.88
CA VAL A 316 -1.78 27.24 12.63
C VAL A 316 -0.57 27.77 11.87
N ARG A 317 0.26 26.89 11.30
CA ARG A 317 1.42 27.28 10.48
C ARG A 317 1.00 28.10 9.26
N SER A 318 -0.09 27.70 8.62
CA SER A 318 -0.63 28.42 7.47
C SER A 318 -1.04 29.85 7.84
N CYS A 319 -1.60 30.06 9.04
CA CYS A 319 -1.88 31.42 9.55
C CYS A 319 -0.63 32.27 9.78
N TYR A 320 0.56 31.66 9.93
CA TYR A 320 1.85 32.35 10.01
C TYR A 320 2.54 32.50 8.64
N GLY A 321 1.87 32.14 7.54
CA GLY A 321 2.42 32.17 6.19
C GLY A 321 3.48 31.08 5.94
N GLU A 322 3.43 29.98 6.70
CA GLU A 322 4.35 28.85 6.57
C GLU A 322 3.64 27.65 5.95
N SER A 323 4.06 27.27 4.74
CA SER A 323 3.37 26.23 3.99
C SER A 323 3.66 24.81 4.50
N SER A 324 2.65 23.95 4.45
CA SER A 324 2.75 22.56 4.93
C SER A 324 2.17 21.54 3.93
N LEU A 325 2.84 20.40 3.78
CA LEU A 325 2.33 19.23 3.06
C LEU A 325 2.18 18.08 4.04
N LEU A 326 0.97 17.52 4.12
CA LEU A 326 0.68 16.29 4.82
C LEU A 326 0.42 15.19 3.82
N HIS A 327 0.77 13.96 4.18
CA HIS A 327 0.41 12.79 3.40
C HIS A 327 0.06 11.63 4.34
N GLY A 328 -0.74 10.71 3.84
CA GLY A 328 -1.21 9.59 4.63
C GLY A 328 -2.10 8.66 3.81
N LEU A 329 -3.01 7.97 4.49
CA LEU A 329 -3.99 7.12 3.83
C LEU A 329 -5.31 7.12 4.59
N GLU A 330 -6.34 6.56 3.96
CA GLU A 330 -7.65 6.43 4.58
C GLU A 330 -7.67 5.43 5.73
N TRP A 331 -7.06 4.26 5.56
CA TRP A 331 -7.14 3.17 6.54
C TRP A 331 -5.99 2.17 6.44
N MET A 332 -5.31 1.89 7.56
CA MET A 332 -4.24 0.89 7.65
C MET A 332 -4.55 -0.21 8.69
N PRO A 333 -4.55 -1.50 8.32
CA PRO A 333 -4.53 -2.60 9.30
C PRO A 333 -3.13 -2.77 9.94
N PRO A 334 -3.02 -3.34 11.15
CA PRO A 334 -4.09 -3.89 11.98
C PRO A 334 -4.70 -2.86 12.95
N LYS A 335 -4.12 -1.66 13.11
CA LYS A 335 -4.61 -0.73 14.14
C LYS A 335 -5.96 -0.15 13.78
N GLY A 336 -6.21 0.14 12.50
CA GLY A 336 -7.49 0.62 12.00
C GLY A 336 -8.02 1.85 12.75
N GLY A 337 -7.12 2.71 13.25
CA GLY A 337 -7.50 3.87 14.02
C GLY A 337 -7.90 5.08 13.16
N ILE A 338 -8.11 6.22 13.81
CA ILE A 338 -8.50 7.45 13.13
C ILE A 338 -7.29 8.05 12.40
N THR A 339 -7.41 8.32 11.10
CA THR A 339 -6.38 8.94 10.25
C THR A 339 -6.70 10.41 9.94
N GLU A 340 -5.69 11.18 9.50
CA GLU A 340 -5.87 12.54 8.98
C GLU A 340 -6.89 12.60 7.86
N GLU A 341 -6.87 11.60 6.97
CA GLU A 341 -7.80 11.55 5.85
C GLU A 341 -9.25 11.42 6.31
N GLN A 342 -9.50 10.55 7.28
CA GLN A 342 -10.84 10.35 7.84
C GLN A 342 -11.34 11.62 8.52
N MET A 343 -10.47 12.33 9.26
CA MET A 343 -10.81 13.62 9.86
C MET A 343 -11.13 14.67 8.80
N LEU A 344 -10.31 14.78 7.75
CA LEU A 344 -10.53 15.71 6.64
C LEU A 344 -11.83 15.40 5.88
N LYS A 345 -12.10 14.14 5.56
CA LYS A 345 -13.37 13.69 4.97
C LYS A 345 -14.55 14.06 5.85
N PHE A 346 -14.46 13.83 7.16
CA PHE A 346 -15.51 14.21 8.12
C PHE A 346 -15.77 15.72 8.15
N MET A 347 -14.72 16.53 8.01
CA MET A 347 -14.82 17.99 7.88
C MET A 347 -15.35 18.47 6.51
N GLY A 348 -15.57 17.56 5.56
CA GLY A 348 -16.04 17.87 4.21
C GLY A 348 -14.93 18.30 3.24
N ALA A 349 -13.66 18.05 3.55
CA ALA A 349 -12.54 18.36 2.66
C ALA A 349 -12.41 17.33 1.53
N ASN A 350 -11.97 17.78 0.35
CA ASN A 350 -11.58 16.88 -0.73
C ASN A 350 -10.21 16.25 -0.40
N THR A 351 -10.16 14.93 -0.35
CA THR A 351 -8.93 14.15 -0.07
C THR A 351 -8.41 13.41 -1.31
N SER A 352 -9.11 13.55 -2.44
CA SER A 352 -8.66 13.08 -3.76
C SER A 352 -8.12 14.26 -4.55
N LEU A 353 -6.98 14.78 -4.06
CA LEU A 353 -6.23 15.84 -4.67
C LEU A 353 -5.03 15.24 -5.40
N SER A 354 -4.89 15.56 -6.68
CA SER A 354 -3.66 15.29 -7.42
C SER A 354 -2.50 16.10 -6.83
N PRO A 355 -1.24 15.66 -7.01
CA PRO A 355 -0.07 16.43 -6.58
C PRO A 355 -0.05 17.88 -7.11
N LEU A 356 -0.57 18.11 -8.32
CA LEU A 356 -0.66 19.45 -8.91
C LEU A 356 -1.69 20.33 -8.19
N GLN A 357 -2.86 19.79 -7.86
CA GLN A 357 -3.87 20.51 -7.08
C GLN A 357 -3.38 20.79 -5.65
N ALA A 358 -2.64 19.85 -5.07
CA ALA A 358 -2.01 20.07 -3.76
C ALA A 358 -1.00 21.22 -3.81
N LYS A 359 -0.21 21.35 -4.88
CA LYS A 359 0.66 22.51 -5.11
C LYS A 359 -0.14 23.82 -5.12
N GLU A 360 -1.27 23.87 -5.83
CA GLU A 360 -2.11 25.09 -5.89
C GLU A 360 -2.60 25.52 -4.50
N LEU A 361 -2.97 24.57 -3.64
CA LEU A 361 -3.39 24.86 -2.25
C LEU A 361 -2.22 25.30 -1.35
N ILE A 362 -1.03 24.73 -1.56
CA ILE A 362 0.18 25.07 -0.81
C ILE A 362 0.63 26.51 -1.09
N GLU A 363 0.45 26.98 -2.33
CA GLU A 363 0.81 28.33 -2.79
C GLU A 363 -0.26 29.40 -2.49
N ASP A 364 -1.49 28.99 -2.18
CA ASP A 364 -2.56 29.93 -1.81
C ASP A 364 -2.31 30.51 -0.40
N GLU A 365 -2.06 31.82 -0.33
CA GLU A 365 -1.81 32.56 0.92
C GLU A 365 -2.96 32.46 1.94
N GLU A 366 -4.19 32.17 1.49
CA GLU A 366 -5.35 32.00 2.37
C GLU A 366 -5.51 30.56 2.87
N VAL A 367 -4.83 29.57 2.25
CA VAL A 367 -4.91 28.15 2.60
C VAL A 367 -3.62 27.66 3.25
N GLY A 368 -2.48 27.75 2.56
CA GLY A 368 -1.14 27.45 3.07
C GLY A 368 -0.83 25.98 3.37
N PHE A 369 -1.74 25.03 3.15
CA PHE A 369 -1.43 23.61 3.30
C PHE A 369 -2.25 22.69 2.40
N ALA A 370 -1.74 21.49 2.16
CA ALA A 370 -2.45 20.44 1.46
C ALA A 370 -2.27 19.07 2.14
N TYR A 371 -3.25 18.19 1.95
CA TYR A 371 -3.17 16.78 2.26
C TYR A 371 -3.20 15.98 0.96
N VAL A 372 -2.25 15.06 0.79
CA VAL A 372 -2.20 14.14 -0.37
C VAL A 372 -2.31 12.70 0.13
N SER A 373 -3.35 12.00 -0.30
CA SER A 373 -3.49 10.57 0.00
C SER A 373 -2.46 9.75 -0.78
N GLN A 374 -1.98 8.65 -0.21
CA GLN A 374 -1.07 7.72 -0.87
C GLN A 374 -1.58 7.32 -2.26
N ARG A 375 -2.88 7.01 -2.39
CA ARG A 375 -3.50 6.62 -3.68
C ARG A 375 -3.36 7.67 -4.78
N GLU A 376 -3.20 8.95 -4.43
CA GLU A 376 -3.07 10.05 -5.39
C GLU A 376 -1.60 10.36 -5.68
N ALA A 377 -0.70 10.10 -4.71
CA ALA A 377 0.74 10.33 -4.85
C ALA A 377 1.48 9.17 -5.54
N ARG A 378 1.06 7.93 -5.28
CA ARG A 378 1.65 6.66 -5.71
C ARG A 378 0.54 5.60 -5.80
N PRO A 379 -0.19 5.53 -6.93
CA PRO A 379 -1.31 4.61 -7.08
C PRO A 379 -0.91 3.12 -7.23
N SER A 380 0.32 2.82 -7.66
CA SER A 380 0.85 1.44 -7.71
C SER A 380 1.12 0.81 -6.35
#